data_AF-A0A8D8T8V5-F1
#
_entry.id   AF-A0A8D8T8V5-F1
#
_cell.length_a   1.000
_cell.length_b   1.000
_cell.length_c   1.000
_cell.angle_alpha   90.00
_cell.angle_beta   90.00
_cell.angle_gamma   90.00
#
_symmetry.space_group_name_H-M   'P 1'
#
loop_
_entity.id
_entity.type
_entity.pdbx_description
1 polymer ?
#
loop_
_entity_poly.entity_id
_entity_poly.type
_entity_poly.pdbx_seq_one_letter_code
_entity_poly.pdbx_strand_id
1 'polypeptide(L)'
;MNPLAIEIWLYVLAAYILVSLTMFLVARFSPYEWHNPHPCDVDNDLVQNQFSMSNSFWFTIGTLMQQGSLNPKATSTRIVGGIWWFFTLIIISSYTANLAEFLTVERM
;
A
#
# COMPACT_ATOMS: atom_id res chain seq x y z
N MET A 1 -4.83 5.80 29.30
CA MET A 1 -5.03 4.70 28.33
C MET A 1 -4.13 5.00 27.15
N ASN A 2 -3.16 4.14 26.84
CA ASN A 2 -2.25 4.41 25.73
C ASN A 2 -3.08 4.50 24.44
N PRO A 3 -2.88 5.51 23.59
CA PRO A 3 -3.79 5.86 22.49
C PRO A 3 -3.94 4.78 21.40
N LEU A 4 -3.25 3.64 21.53
CA LEU A 4 -3.51 2.42 20.78
C LEU A 4 -2.97 1.21 21.57
N ALA A 5 -3.74 0.14 21.71
CA ALA A 5 -3.21 -1.13 22.23
C ALA A 5 -2.13 -1.67 21.28
N ILE A 6 -1.02 -2.18 21.83
CA ILE A 6 0.10 -2.77 21.07
C ILE A 6 -0.36 -3.85 20.07
N GLU A 7 -1.48 -4.50 20.39
CA GLU A 7 -2.15 -5.50 19.55
C GLU A 7 -2.52 -4.94 18.18
N ILE A 8 -3.06 -3.72 18.10
CA ILE A 8 -3.50 -3.11 16.84
C ILE A 8 -2.28 -2.80 15.96
N TRP A 9 -1.17 -2.34 16.55
CA TRP A 9 0.08 -2.14 15.81
C TRP A 9 0.63 -3.44 15.23
N LEU A 10 0.53 -4.55 15.97
CA LEU A 10 0.90 -5.87 15.46
C LEU A 10 0.00 -6.31 14.30
N TYR A 11 -1.31 -6.07 14.40
CA TYR A 11 -2.24 -6.35 13.29
C TYR A 11 -1.95 -5.49 12.06
N VAL A 12 -1.62 -4.21 12.24
CA VAL A 12 -1.22 -3.30 11.13
C VAL A 12 0.06 -3.78 10.46
N LEU A 13 1.07 -4.18 11.25
CA LEU A 13 2.33 -4.73 10.71
C LEU A 13 2.09 -6.04 9.93
N ALA A 14 1.26 -6.94 10.47
CA ALA A 14 0.92 -8.18 9.80
C ALA A 14 0.15 -7.93 8.49
N ALA A 15 -0.85 -7.04 8.51
CA ALA A 15 -1.60 -6.64 7.33
C ALA A 15 -0.69 -5.99 6.27
N TYR A 16 0.24 -5.14 6.68
CA TYR A 16 1.23 -4.52 5.81
C TYR A 16 2.09 -5.54 5.06
N ILE A 17 2.61 -6.55 5.78
CA ILE A 17 3.41 -7.63 5.17
C ILE A 17 2.55 -8.44 4.20
N LEU A 18 1.33 -8.80 4.60
CA LEU A 18 0.41 -9.58 3.77
C LEU A 18 0.05 -8.83 2.48
N VAL A 19 -0.28 -7.55 2.56
CA VAL A 19 -0.63 -6.74 1.38
C VAL A 19 0.58 -6.56 0.47
N SER A 20 1.76 -6.29 1.02
CA SER A 20 2.99 -6.19 0.22
C SER A 20 3.29 -7.49 -0.55
N LEU A 21 3.11 -8.65 0.10
CA LEU A 21 3.27 -9.97 -0.52
C LEU A 21 2.21 -10.23 -1.60
N THR A 22 0.94 -9.95 -1.32
CA THR A 22 -0.13 -10.13 -2.32
C THR A 22 0.07 -9.23 -3.54
N MET A 23 0.48 -7.97 -3.35
CA MET A 23 0.83 -7.07 -4.45
C MET A 23 1.99 -7.61 -5.27
N PHE A 24 3.06 -8.09 -4.63
CA PHE A 24 4.19 -8.70 -5.32
C PHE A 24 3.77 -9.94 -6.14
N LEU A 25 2.95 -10.83 -5.58
CA LEU A 25 2.47 -12.01 -6.28
C LEU A 25 1.58 -11.64 -7.48
N VAL A 26 0.60 -10.75 -7.28
CA VAL A 26 -0.32 -10.32 -8.33
C VAL A 26 0.43 -9.59 -9.45
N ALA A 27 1.40 -8.75 -9.11
CA ALA A 27 2.27 -8.08 -10.08
C ALA A 27 3.12 -9.06 -10.89
N ARG A 28 3.62 -10.14 -10.26
CA ARG A 28 4.42 -11.16 -10.94
C ARG A 28 3.59 -12.02 -11.88
N PHE A 29 2.37 -12.40 -11.46
CA PHE A 29 1.47 -13.23 -12.26
C PHE A 29 0.69 -12.46 -13.32
N SER A 30 0.57 -11.13 -13.21
CA SER A 30 -0.13 -10.32 -14.20
C SER A 30 0.80 -9.96 -15.36
N PRO A 31 0.68 -10.61 -16.54
CA PRO A 31 1.49 -10.26 -17.72
C PRO A 31 1.26 -8.82 -18.19
N TYR A 32 0.15 -8.19 -17.77
CA TYR A 32 -0.20 -6.80 -18.10
C TYR A 32 0.64 -5.75 -17.36
N GLU A 33 1.36 -6.12 -16.29
CA GLU A 33 2.27 -5.19 -15.61
C GLU A 33 3.66 -5.12 -16.26
N TRP A 34 3.94 -6.07 -17.14
CA TRP A 34 5.16 -6.09 -17.93
C TRP A 34 4.98 -5.12 -19.10
N HIS A 35 5.72 -4.00 -19.09
CA HIS A 35 5.72 -3.02 -20.17
C HIS A 35 7.13 -2.75 -20.70
N ASN A 36 7.27 -2.63 -22.01
CA ASN A 36 8.51 -2.20 -22.63
C ASN A 36 8.66 -0.67 -22.43
N PRO A 37 9.66 -0.18 -21.66
CA PRO A 37 9.85 1.25 -21.44
C PRO A 37 10.25 2.02 -22.70
N HIS A 38 10.75 1.33 -23.74
CA HIS A 38 11.13 1.92 -25.02
C HIS A 38 10.39 1.25 -26.20
N PRO A 39 9.09 1.50 -26.36
CA PRO A 39 8.29 0.87 -27.43
C PRO A 39 8.70 1.30 -28.84
N CYS A 40 9.54 2.32 -28.97
CA CYS A 40 10.05 2.84 -30.25
C CYS A 40 11.33 2.13 -30.72
N ASP A 41 11.94 1.29 -29.89
CA ASP A 41 13.19 0.57 -30.18
C ASP A 41 12.85 -0.90 -30.51
N VAL A 42 12.87 -1.24 -31.81
CA VAL A 42 12.34 -2.51 -32.34
C VAL A 42 13.19 -3.72 -31.93
N ASP A 43 14.45 -3.51 -31.56
CA ASP A 43 15.37 -4.56 -31.12
C ASP A 43 15.34 -4.81 -29.59
N ASN A 44 14.55 -4.02 -28.84
CA ASN A 44 14.60 -3.99 -27.39
C ASN A 44 13.30 -4.52 -26.77
N ASP A 45 13.13 -5.84 -26.74
CA ASP A 45 11.99 -6.53 -26.10
C ASP A 45 12.13 -6.66 -24.56
N LEU A 46 12.92 -5.80 -23.92
CA LEU A 46 13.12 -5.84 -22.47
C LEU A 46 11.90 -5.29 -21.74
N VAL A 47 11.00 -6.20 -21.39
CA VAL A 47 9.80 -5.86 -20.65
C VAL A 47 10.12 -5.70 -19.16
N GLN A 48 9.80 -4.53 -18.59
CA GLN A 48 10.07 -4.22 -17.19
C GLN A 48 8.78 -4.23 -16.37
N ASN A 49 8.87 -4.78 -15.15
CA ASN A 49 7.81 -4.71 -14.15
C ASN A 49 8.24 -3.71 -13.05
N GLN A 50 7.42 -2.67 -12.82
CA GLN A 50 7.70 -1.64 -11.82
C GLN A 50 7.49 -2.14 -10.37
N PHE A 51 6.72 -3.22 -10.18
CA PHE A 51 6.49 -3.86 -8.88
C PHE A 51 7.50 -4.98 -8.61
N SER A 52 8.71 -4.60 -8.22
CA SER A 52 9.64 -5.51 -7.52
C SER A 52 9.23 -5.66 -6.04
N MET A 53 9.82 -6.60 -5.31
CA MET A 53 9.53 -6.85 -3.88
C MET A 53 9.69 -5.56 -3.07
N SER A 54 10.83 -4.87 -3.21
CA SER A 54 11.11 -3.61 -2.51
C SER A 54 10.15 -2.48 -2.90
N ASN A 55 9.75 -2.41 -4.17
CA ASN A 55 8.80 -1.40 -4.65
C ASN A 55 7.37 -1.68 -4.17
N SER A 56 7.01 -2.94 -3.96
CA SER A 56 5.72 -3.34 -3.40
C SER A 56 5.60 -2.94 -1.93
N PHE A 57 6.67 -3.13 -1.16
CA PHE A 57 6.76 -2.60 0.21
C PHE A 57 6.71 -1.07 0.22
N TRP A 58 7.48 -0.41 -0.65
CA TRP A 58 7.47 1.05 -0.74
C TRP A 58 6.10 1.61 -1.13
N PHE A 59 5.41 0.99 -2.08
CA PHE A 59 4.04 1.36 -2.46
C PHE A 59 3.07 1.21 -1.28
N THR A 60 3.19 0.12 -0.52
CA THR A 60 2.31 -0.15 0.63
C THR A 60 2.55 0.85 1.76
N ILE A 61 3.80 1.26 2.02
CA ILE A 61 4.14 2.34 2.97
C ILE A 61 3.64 3.69 2.44
N GLY A 62 3.93 4.01 1.18
CA GLY A 62 3.54 5.28 0.55
C GLY A 62 2.04 5.48 0.62
N THR A 63 1.25 4.47 0.23
CA THR A 63 -0.22 4.52 0.29
C THR A 63 -0.77 4.64 1.72
N LEU A 64 -0.09 4.05 2.71
CA LEU A 64 -0.43 4.24 4.12
C LEU A 64 -0.17 5.69 4.59
N MET A 65 0.90 6.31 4.08
CA MET A 65 1.20 7.72 4.32
C MET A 65 0.44 8.69 3.39
N GLN A 66 -0.51 8.18 2.59
CA GLN A 66 -1.23 8.95 1.55
C GLN A 66 -0.30 9.59 0.50
N GLN A 67 0.90 9.06 0.32
CA GLN A 67 1.89 9.45 -0.69
C GLN A 67 1.91 8.45 -1.85
N GLY A 68 1.46 8.87 -3.02
CA GLY A 68 1.48 8.04 -4.23
C GLY A 68 2.71 8.30 -5.09
N SER A 69 3.62 7.31 -5.22
CA SER A 69 4.78 7.40 -6.13
C SER A 69 4.76 6.40 -7.28
N LEU A 70 4.01 5.29 -7.14
CA LEU A 70 3.94 4.20 -8.12
C LEU A 70 2.48 3.95 -8.48
N ASN A 71 2.19 3.83 -9.79
CA ASN A 71 0.82 3.65 -10.28
C ASN A 71 0.60 2.23 -10.82
N PRO A 72 -0.29 1.43 -10.19
CA PRO A 72 -0.66 0.12 -10.73
C PRO A 72 -1.38 0.25 -12.07
N LYS A 73 -0.90 -0.51 -13.06
CA LYS A 73 -1.47 -0.53 -14.42
C LYS A 73 -2.51 -1.63 -14.59
N ALA A 74 -2.31 -2.80 -13.97
CA ALA A 74 -3.26 -3.90 -14.05
C ALA A 74 -4.50 -3.64 -13.18
N THR A 75 -5.68 -4.05 -13.67
CA THR A 75 -6.92 -3.92 -12.90
C THR A 75 -6.87 -4.74 -11.60
N SER A 76 -6.17 -5.88 -11.61
CA SER A 76 -5.96 -6.71 -10.42
C SER A 76 -5.15 -5.99 -9.32
N THR A 77 -4.03 -5.35 -9.67
CA THR A 77 -3.22 -4.59 -8.70
C THR A 77 -3.93 -3.34 -8.20
N ARG A 78 -4.79 -2.71 -9.02
CA ARG A 78 -5.67 -1.61 -8.60
C ARG A 78 -6.70 -2.03 -7.56
N ILE A 79 -7.33 -3.20 -7.72
CA ILE A 79 -8.32 -3.70 -6.76
C ILE A 79 -7.66 -3.96 -5.40
N VAL A 80 -6.50 -4.63 -5.39
CA VAL A 80 -5.73 -4.88 -4.16
C VAL A 80 -5.33 -3.56 -3.50
N GLY A 81 -4.81 -2.60 -4.28
CA GLY A 81 -4.49 -1.25 -3.79
C GLY A 81 -5.71 -0.51 -3.22
N GLY A 82 -6.88 -0.65 -3.84
CA GLY A 82 -8.13 -0.06 -3.36
C GLY A 82 -8.62 -0.63 -2.03
N ILE A 83 -8.53 -1.95 -1.85
CA ILE A 83 -8.86 -2.62 -0.58
C ILE A 83 -7.90 -2.14 0.52
N TRP A 84 -6.60 -2.09 0.22
CA TRP A 84 -5.60 -1.57 1.15
C TRP A 84 -5.88 -0.11 1.53
N TRP A 85 -6.20 0.73 0.54
CA TRP A 85 -6.50 2.13 0.77
C TRP A 85 -7.75 2.34 1.65
N PHE A 86 -8.79 1.51 1.48
CA PHE A 86 -9.95 1.54 2.36
C PHE A 86 -9.61 1.13 3.79
N PHE A 87 -8.78 0.10 3.96
CA PHE A 87 -8.29 -0.33 5.27
C PHE A 87 -7.48 0.78 5.98
N THR A 88 -6.58 1.46 5.27
CA THR A 88 -5.76 2.53 5.86
C THR A 88 -6.60 3.73 6.28
N LEU A 89 -7.64 4.09 5.52
CA LEU A 89 -8.57 5.16 5.91
C LEU A 89 -9.29 4.87 7.23
N ILE A 90 -9.74 3.63 7.44
CA ILE A 90 -10.42 3.23 8.70
C ILE A 90 -9.46 3.35 9.89
N ILE A 91 -8.22 2.87 9.73
CA ILE A 91 -7.21 2.90 10.79
C ILE A 91 -6.83 4.34 11.14
N ILE A 92 -6.53 5.18 10.15
CA ILE A 92 -6.17 6.58 10.38
C ILE A 92 -7.34 7.33 11.02
N SER A 93 -8.57 7.14 10.52
CA SER A 93 -9.75 7.77 11.09
C SER A 93 -9.97 7.39 12.56
N SER A 94 -9.80 6.11 12.90
CA SER A 94 -9.92 5.62 14.28
C SER A 94 -8.82 6.18 15.18
N TYR A 95 -7.59 6.24 14.69
CA TYR A 95 -6.47 6.85 15.41
C TYR A 95 -6.68 8.34 15.65
N THR A 96 -7.13 9.08 14.63
CA THR A 96 -7.45 10.51 14.76
C THR A 96 -8.59 10.76 15.73
N ALA A 97 -9.62 9.91 15.74
CA ALA A 97 -10.72 10.01 16.71
C ALA A 97 -10.24 9.79 18.16
N ASN A 98 -9.45 8.74 18.40
CA ASN A 98 -8.90 8.44 19.73
C ASN A 98 -7.93 9.54 20.22
N LEU A 99 -7.13 10.11 19.30
CA LEU A 99 -6.24 11.22 19.63
C LEU A 99 -7.03 12.49 19.98
N ALA A 100 -8.11 12.79 19.24
CA ALA A 100 -8.96 13.95 19.51
C ALA A 100 -9.66 13.83 20.88
N GLU A 101 -10.18 12.63 21.21
CA GLU A 101 -10.78 12.36 22.52
C GLU A 101 -9.77 12.64 23.65
N PHE A 102 -8.55 12.12 23.53
CA PHE A 102 -7.48 12.39 24.50
C PHE A 102 -7.20 13.88 24.70
N LEU A 103 -7.07 14.65 23.61
CA LEU A 103 -6.81 16.09 23.65
C LEU A 103 -7.97 16.91 24.25
N THR A 104 -9.21 16.40 24.17
CA THR A 104 -10.37 17.06 24.79
C THR A 104 -10.49 16.76 26.28
N VAL A 105 -10.02 15.59 26.74
CA VAL A 105 -10.05 15.19 28.15
C VAL A 105 -8.99 15.90 28.98
N GLU A 106 -7.78 16.17 28.45
CA GLU A 106 -6.76 16.96 29.16
C GLU A 106 -7.12 18.46 29.29
N ARG A 107 -8.12 18.93 28.55
CA ARG A 107 -8.52 20.34 28.52
C ARG A 107 -9.71 20.67 29.44
N MET A 108 -10.22 19.67 30.17
CA MET A 108 -11.29 19.78 31.18
C MET A 108 -10.76 19.38 32.55
#